data_AF-A0A7V6LGV7-F1
#
_entry.id   AF-A0A7V6LGV7-F1
#
_cell.length_a   1.000
_cell.length_b   1.000
_cell.length_c   1.000
_cell.angle_alpha   90.00
_cell.angle_beta   90.00
_cell.angle_gamma   90.00
#
_symmetry.space_group_name_H-M   'P 1'
#
loop_
_entity.id
_entity.type
_entity.pdbx_description
1 polymer ?
#
loop_
_entity_poly.entity_id
_entity_poly.type
_entity_poly.pdbx_seq_one_letter_code
_entity_poly.pdbx_strand_id
1 'polypeptide(L)'
;MPNDDPLVKHADPLMWLAALDLLLARLQAAGVEMERIAAIGGDGQQHGSVYLNDRFAPTLDALSPDGELAGQLASTLSRPTSPIWMDSSTSAACRELTEQFGDRLQADTGSPAIERFTGPQIRTFALSEPERYAQTARIHLVSSFLCSVLIGRDAPIDTGDGAGMNLLNLRTLAWDEEIAAFTAPDLISKLPQIGSGVAGGLHAYFAKYGLKPGIPVAVWTGDNPASLIGTGCWRAGRAVVSLGTSDTFFAALDTFRTDPDGCGHVFGNPAGGFMSLTCFKNGSLARDRIRHEADVSWDFFDNTAFELTPPGNDGRLALPWFVPEITPPVMSPGLRANFPFAEAAPEVRIRAVVEAQALALRSHAEWIGRFDVLRVTGGASRSAGIRQTLADVFQARVENSAVADSAALGGALLAAHADGVPLTETTERFCLVTDVCQPRPATATVYDHLLPTLRELEQV
;
A
#
# COMPACT_ATOMS: atom_id res chain seq x y z
N MET A 1 7.40 -18.45 -2.71
CA MET A 1 7.71 -19.85 -3.08
C MET A 1 8.22 -19.86 -4.51
N PRO A 2 9.26 -20.65 -4.83
CA PRO A 2 9.72 -20.81 -6.21
C PRO A 2 8.58 -21.33 -7.10
N ASN A 3 8.51 -20.83 -8.32
CA ASN A 3 7.60 -21.30 -9.36
C ASN A 3 8.33 -21.22 -10.71
N ASP A 4 8.03 -22.13 -11.63
CA ASP A 4 8.63 -22.15 -12.96
C ASP A 4 8.17 -20.95 -13.81
N ASP A 5 6.95 -20.46 -13.57
CA ASP A 5 6.47 -19.20 -14.14
C ASP A 5 6.96 -18.02 -13.28
N PRO A 6 7.81 -17.12 -13.82
CA PRO A 6 8.32 -15.97 -13.08
C PRO A 6 7.24 -14.95 -12.69
N LEU A 7 6.05 -14.99 -13.32
CA LEU A 7 4.90 -14.14 -13.00
C LEU A 7 4.14 -14.62 -11.76
N VAL A 8 4.25 -15.91 -11.43
CA VAL A 8 3.58 -16.49 -10.26
C VAL A 8 4.40 -16.20 -9.01
N LYS A 9 3.81 -15.47 -8.06
CA LYS A 9 4.41 -15.12 -6.77
C LYS A 9 3.44 -15.47 -5.66
N HIS A 10 3.70 -16.63 -5.04
CA HIS A 10 2.91 -17.11 -3.91
C HIS A 10 3.76 -17.21 -2.63
N ALA A 11 3.10 -17.17 -1.48
CA ALA A 11 3.64 -17.48 -0.16
C ALA A 11 2.95 -18.70 0.45
N ASP A 12 3.59 -19.31 1.45
CA ASP A 12 2.97 -20.31 2.31
C ASP A 12 2.23 -19.58 3.45
N PRO A 13 0.89 -19.70 3.56
CA PRO A 13 0.13 -19.06 4.64
C PRO A 13 0.56 -19.50 6.04
N LEU A 14 1.09 -20.72 6.20
CA LEU A 14 1.54 -21.24 7.49
C LEU A 14 2.79 -20.50 7.99
N MET A 15 3.57 -19.92 7.09
CA MET A 15 4.71 -19.08 7.45
C MET A 15 4.27 -17.86 8.27
N TRP A 16 3.14 -17.23 7.93
CA TRP A 16 2.64 -16.08 8.69
C TRP A 16 2.18 -16.47 10.10
N LEU A 17 1.57 -17.65 10.25
CA LEU A 17 1.18 -18.19 11.55
C LEU A 17 2.40 -18.51 12.43
N ALA A 18 3.39 -19.21 11.87
CA ALA A 18 4.63 -19.50 12.56
C ALA A 18 5.41 -18.22 12.95
N ALA A 19 5.39 -17.21 12.07
CA ALA A 19 6.01 -15.92 12.35
C ALA A 19 5.30 -15.18 13.49
N LEU A 20 3.98 -15.27 13.60
CA LEU A 20 3.22 -14.67 14.71
C LEU A 20 3.59 -15.30 16.06
N ASP A 21 3.63 -16.63 16.14
CA ASP A 21 4.09 -17.33 17.35
C ASP A 21 5.53 -16.96 17.71
N LEU A 22 6.42 -16.94 16.72
CA LEU A 22 7.83 -16.57 16.91
C LEU A 22 7.98 -15.11 17.39
N LEU A 23 7.20 -14.18 16.84
CA LEU A 23 7.21 -12.78 17.24
C LEU A 23 6.81 -12.63 18.71
N LEU A 24 5.70 -13.24 19.13
CA LEU A 24 5.20 -13.14 20.49
C LEU A 24 6.15 -13.78 21.50
N ALA A 25 6.73 -14.94 21.16
CA ALA A 25 7.77 -15.58 21.97
C ALA A 25 9.00 -14.68 22.11
N ARG A 26 9.43 -14.00 21.04
CA ARG A 26 10.57 -13.07 21.09
C ARG A 26 10.28 -11.82 21.91
N LEU A 27 9.08 -11.26 21.84
CA LEU A 27 8.68 -10.11 22.67
C LEU A 27 8.70 -10.50 24.16
N GLN A 28 8.15 -11.66 24.50
CA GLN A 28 8.19 -12.19 25.86
C GLN A 28 9.64 -12.41 26.34
N ALA A 29 10.49 -13.05 25.52
CA ALA A 29 11.89 -13.29 25.85
C ALA A 29 12.72 -12.00 25.97
N ALA A 30 12.33 -10.94 25.25
CA ALA A 30 12.93 -9.61 25.35
C ALA A 30 12.48 -8.82 26.60
N GLY A 31 11.59 -9.39 27.44
CA GLY A 31 11.13 -8.75 28.67
C GLY A 31 10.08 -7.67 28.46
N VAL A 32 9.37 -7.69 27.32
CA VAL A 32 8.20 -6.82 27.12
C VAL A 32 7.14 -7.16 28.18
N GLU A 33 6.57 -6.14 28.81
CA GLU A 33 5.48 -6.31 29.79
C GLU A 33 4.17 -6.67 29.06
N MET A 34 4.08 -7.91 28.56
CA MET A 34 2.98 -8.40 27.71
C MET A 34 1.60 -8.19 28.36
N GLU A 35 1.51 -8.29 29.68
CA GLU A 35 0.27 -8.08 30.45
C GLU A 35 -0.23 -6.63 30.45
N ARG A 36 0.61 -5.66 30.03
CA ARG A 36 0.25 -4.24 29.91
C ARG A 36 -0.29 -3.88 28.53
N ILE A 37 -0.25 -4.81 27.57
CA ILE A 37 -0.86 -4.61 26.25
C ILE A 37 -2.37 -4.55 26.44
N ALA A 38 -2.94 -3.37 26.19
CA ALA A 38 -4.36 -3.09 26.41
C ALA A 38 -5.22 -3.40 25.18
N ALA A 39 -4.64 -3.36 23.97
CA ALA A 39 -5.31 -3.63 22.72
C ALA A 39 -4.31 -4.12 21.67
N ILE A 40 -4.79 -4.83 20.65
CA ILE A 40 -3.98 -5.31 19.52
C ILE A 40 -4.60 -4.82 18.21
N GLY A 41 -3.77 -4.41 17.28
CA GLY A 41 -4.12 -4.08 15.90
C GLY A 41 -2.95 -4.42 15.01
N GLY A 42 -3.17 -4.39 13.70
CA GLY A 42 -2.15 -4.77 12.76
C GLY A 42 -2.56 -4.53 11.32
N ASP A 43 -1.65 -4.87 10.44
CA ASP A 43 -1.79 -4.76 9.01
C ASP A 43 -1.40 -6.08 8.33
N GLY A 44 -1.83 -6.23 7.08
CA GLY A 44 -1.37 -7.28 6.19
C GLY A 44 -0.88 -6.69 4.87
N GLN A 45 0.08 -7.37 4.24
CA GLN A 45 0.41 -7.06 2.85
C GLN A 45 -0.88 -7.16 2.00
N GLN A 46 -1.16 -6.11 1.22
CA GLN A 46 -2.41 -6.03 0.49
C GLN A 46 -2.54 -7.15 -0.55
N HIS A 47 -3.79 -7.37 -0.96
CA HIS A 47 -4.22 -8.24 -2.06
C HIS A 47 -4.04 -9.75 -1.86
N GLY A 48 -3.07 -10.19 -1.06
CA GLY A 48 -2.83 -11.60 -0.82
C GLY A 48 -4.02 -12.29 -0.15
N SER A 49 -4.33 -13.52 -0.57
CA SER A 49 -5.54 -14.24 -0.15
C SER A 49 -5.28 -15.66 0.35
N VAL A 50 -5.95 -16.00 1.45
CA VAL A 50 -5.92 -17.32 2.09
C VAL A 50 -7.25 -18.02 1.88
N TYR A 51 -7.21 -19.25 1.38
CA TYR A 51 -8.37 -20.06 1.01
C TYR A 51 -8.54 -21.18 2.03
N LEU A 52 -9.68 -21.18 2.71
CA LEU A 52 -9.94 -21.95 3.91
C LEU A 52 -11.17 -22.84 3.74
N ASN A 53 -11.07 -24.09 4.17
CA ASN A 53 -12.19 -25.04 4.19
C ASN A 53 -13.09 -24.83 5.43
N ASP A 54 -14.16 -25.62 5.51
CA ASP A 54 -15.18 -25.56 6.56
C ASP A 54 -14.67 -25.86 7.97
N ARG A 55 -13.47 -26.45 8.10
CA ARG A 55 -12.84 -26.72 9.40
C ARG A 55 -12.19 -25.49 10.03
N PHE A 56 -12.02 -24.38 9.29
CA PHE A 56 -11.32 -23.21 9.80
C PHE A 56 -11.97 -22.62 11.07
N ALA A 57 -13.25 -22.26 10.98
CA ALA A 57 -13.98 -21.68 12.11
C ALA A 57 -13.98 -22.56 13.38
N PRO A 58 -14.34 -23.87 13.32
CA PRO A 58 -14.27 -24.71 14.51
C PRO A 58 -12.85 -24.96 15.02
N THR A 59 -11.83 -24.91 14.14
CA THR A 59 -10.42 -25.03 14.58
C THR A 59 -9.94 -23.76 15.30
N LEU A 60 -10.39 -22.57 14.86
CA LEU A 60 -10.10 -21.31 15.54
C LEU A 60 -10.65 -21.28 16.97
N ASP A 61 -11.90 -21.70 17.15
CA ASP A 61 -12.57 -21.76 18.46
C ASP A 61 -11.87 -22.75 19.43
N ALA A 62 -11.24 -23.79 18.88
CA ALA A 62 -10.59 -24.86 19.62
C ALA A 62 -9.06 -24.71 19.73
N LEU A 63 -8.48 -23.56 19.40
CA LEU A 63 -7.02 -23.36 19.46
C LEU A 63 -6.46 -23.64 20.86
N SER A 64 -5.54 -24.60 20.96
CA SER A 64 -4.91 -25.00 22.21
C SER A 64 -3.55 -24.31 22.40
N PRO A 65 -3.24 -23.75 23.59
CA PRO A 65 -1.95 -23.13 23.87
C PRO A 65 -0.77 -24.12 23.83
N ASP A 66 -1.04 -25.43 23.95
CA ASP A 66 -0.02 -26.49 23.92
C ASP A 66 0.59 -26.70 22.52
N GLY A 67 -0.10 -26.24 21.47
CA GLY A 67 0.35 -26.33 20.08
C GLY A 67 0.83 -25.00 19.49
N GLU A 68 1.39 -25.08 18.29
CA GLU A 68 1.72 -23.93 17.44
C GLU A 68 0.58 -23.67 16.44
N LEU A 69 0.36 -22.41 16.08
CA LEU A 69 -0.71 -21.99 15.18
C LEU A 69 -0.62 -22.69 13.81
N ALA A 70 0.58 -22.73 13.23
CA ALA A 70 0.83 -23.33 11.92
C ALA A 70 0.43 -24.80 11.87
N GLY A 71 0.78 -25.58 12.90
CA GLY A 71 0.44 -27.00 12.98
C GLY A 71 -1.06 -27.24 13.16
N GLN A 72 -1.71 -26.45 14.01
CA GLN A 72 -3.15 -26.56 14.29
C GLN A 72 -4.01 -26.18 13.07
N LEU A 73 -3.60 -25.15 12.33
CA LEU A 73 -4.39 -24.60 11.21
C LEU A 73 -4.00 -25.17 9.84
N ALA A 74 -2.94 -25.98 9.71
CA ALA A 74 -2.49 -26.54 8.43
C ALA A 74 -3.60 -27.25 7.64
N SER A 75 -4.41 -28.05 8.31
CA SER A 75 -5.50 -28.80 7.69
C SER A 75 -6.69 -27.93 7.24
N THR A 76 -6.74 -26.68 7.68
CA THR A 76 -7.84 -25.75 7.35
C THR A 76 -7.66 -25.10 5.98
N LEU A 77 -6.47 -25.19 5.37
CA LEU A 77 -6.21 -24.66 4.04
C LEU A 77 -6.89 -25.54 2.97
N SER A 78 -7.76 -24.95 2.14
CA SER A 78 -8.27 -25.60 0.92
C SER A 78 -7.31 -25.42 -0.27
N ARG A 79 -6.48 -24.37 -0.21
CA ARG A 79 -5.38 -24.12 -1.15
C ARG A 79 -4.07 -24.02 -0.37
N PRO A 80 -3.02 -24.78 -0.74
CA PRO A 80 -1.78 -24.84 0.05
C PRO A 80 -0.91 -23.58 -0.04
N THR A 81 -1.22 -22.66 -0.96
CA THR A 81 -0.43 -21.44 -1.19
C THR A 81 -1.35 -20.24 -1.33
N SER A 82 -0.85 -19.07 -0.94
CA SER A 82 -1.51 -17.77 -1.11
C SER A 82 -0.81 -16.99 -2.22
N PRO A 83 -1.52 -16.48 -3.23
CA PRO A 83 -0.97 -15.42 -4.08
C PRO A 83 -0.67 -14.19 -3.21
N ILE A 84 0.32 -13.40 -3.60
CA ILE A 84 0.71 -12.16 -2.90
C ILE A 84 0.81 -11.01 -3.89
N TRP A 85 0.98 -9.78 -3.38
CA TRP A 85 0.94 -8.54 -4.18
C TRP A 85 1.93 -8.48 -5.36
N MET A 86 2.96 -9.32 -5.36
CA MET A 86 3.95 -9.41 -6.45
C MET A 86 3.46 -10.27 -7.62
N ASP A 87 2.36 -11.01 -7.48
CA ASP A 87 1.85 -11.90 -8.52
C ASP A 87 1.31 -11.10 -9.71
N SER A 88 1.70 -11.50 -10.91
CA SER A 88 1.26 -10.89 -12.17
C SER A 88 0.81 -11.92 -13.18
N SER A 89 0.31 -13.07 -12.73
CA SER A 89 -0.03 -14.22 -13.58
C SER A 89 -1.46 -14.21 -14.12
N THR A 90 -2.30 -13.26 -13.70
CA THR A 90 -3.75 -13.29 -13.95
C THR A 90 -4.23 -12.30 -15.02
N SER A 91 -3.38 -11.91 -15.98
CA SER A 91 -3.75 -10.94 -17.02
C SER A 91 -4.96 -11.38 -17.85
N ALA A 92 -5.20 -12.69 -18.01
CA ALA A 92 -6.42 -13.20 -18.66
C ALA A 92 -7.69 -12.84 -17.86
N ALA A 93 -7.70 -13.08 -16.55
CA ALA A 93 -8.81 -12.72 -15.67
C ALA A 93 -9.02 -11.20 -15.64
N CYS A 94 -7.94 -10.40 -15.66
CA CYS A 94 -8.05 -8.94 -15.74
C CYS A 94 -8.72 -8.46 -17.03
N ARG A 95 -8.35 -9.05 -18.19
CA ARG A 95 -9.02 -8.74 -19.47
C ARG A 95 -10.50 -9.12 -19.43
N GLU A 96 -10.84 -10.30 -18.93
CA GLU A 96 -12.23 -10.76 -18.84
C GLU A 96 -13.09 -9.86 -17.93
N LEU A 97 -12.56 -9.42 -16.78
CA LEU A 97 -13.22 -8.45 -15.91
C LEU A 97 -13.40 -7.08 -16.59
N THR A 98 -12.38 -6.63 -17.31
CA THR A 98 -12.42 -5.36 -18.04
C THR A 98 -13.41 -5.40 -19.20
N GLU A 99 -13.44 -6.49 -19.96
CA GLU A 99 -14.39 -6.70 -21.07
C GLU A 99 -15.84 -6.77 -20.56
N GLN A 100 -16.06 -7.39 -19.39
CA GLN A 100 -17.40 -7.55 -18.82
C GLN A 100 -17.95 -6.27 -18.20
N PHE A 101 -17.13 -5.49 -17.48
CA PHE A 101 -17.59 -4.36 -16.68
C PHE A 101 -17.13 -2.98 -17.19
N GLY A 102 -16.12 -2.92 -18.06
CA GLY A 102 -15.57 -1.66 -18.58
C GLY A 102 -15.22 -0.68 -17.46
N ASP A 103 -15.51 0.60 -17.68
CA ASP A 103 -15.23 1.70 -16.74
C ASP A 103 -15.94 1.55 -15.38
N ARG A 104 -17.04 0.77 -15.33
CA ARG A 104 -17.77 0.51 -14.09
C ARG A 104 -16.87 -0.15 -13.05
N LEU A 105 -15.95 -1.03 -13.47
CA LEU A 105 -15.05 -1.72 -12.54
C LEU A 105 -14.27 -0.72 -11.68
N GLN A 106 -13.69 0.29 -12.32
CA GLN A 106 -12.98 1.35 -11.61
C GLN A 106 -13.94 2.28 -10.87
N ALA A 107 -15.04 2.69 -11.49
CA ALA A 107 -16.00 3.61 -10.89
C ALA A 107 -16.65 3.09 -9.60
N ASP A 108 -16.79 1.76 -9.49
CA ASP A 108 -17.37 1.08 -8.34
C ASP A 108 -16.30 0.62 -7.35
N THR A 109 -15.19 0.01 -7.83
CA THR A 109 -14.19 -0.62 -6.95
C THR A 109 -12.98 0.25 -6.64
N GLY A 110 -12.89 1.43 -7.26
CA GLY A 110 -11.79 2.37 -7.07
C GLY A 110 -10.54 2.04 -7.87
N SER A 111 -10.52 0.99 -8.69
CA SER A 111 -9.36 0.58 -9.48
C SER A 111 -9.75 -0.16 -10.76
N PRO A 112 -8.97 -0.04 -11.85
CA PRO A 112 -9.06 -0.98 -12.96
C PRO A 112 -8.69 -2.41 -12.50
N ALA A 113 -8.89 -3.41 -13.36
CA ALA A 113 -8.45 -4.77 -13.08
C ALA A 113 -6.91 -4.83 -13.09
N ILE A 114 -6.32 -5.30 -12.00
CA ILE A 114 -4.85 -5.43 -11.86
C ILE A 114 -4.53 -6.85 -11.41
N GLU A 115 -3.47 -7.45 -11.95
CA GLU A 115 -3.20 -8.88 -11.77
C GLU A 115 -3.04 -9.30 -10.30
N ARG A 116 -2.42 -8.44 -9.49
CA ARG A 116 -2.24 -8.75 -8.07
C ARG A 116 -3.54 -8.70 -7.27
N PHE A 117 -4.59 -8.02 -7.75
CA PHE A 117 -5.82 -7.82 -7.00
C PHE A 117 -6.55 -9.15 -6.80
N THR A 118 -7.24 -9.25 -5.66
CA THR A 118 -7.73 -10.54 -5.17
C THR A 118 -8.82 -11.15 -6.05
N GLY A 119 -9.68 -10.35 -6.68
CA GLY A 119 -10.71 -10.80 -7.61
C GLY A 119 -10.13 -11.60 -8.79
N PRO A 120 -9.22 -11.03 -9.60
CA PRO A 120 -8.49 -11.76 -10.63
C PRO A 120 -7.84 -13.06 -10.13
N GLN A 121 -7.21 -13.04 -8.95
CA GLN A 121 -6.59 -14.22 -8.33
C GLN A 121 -7.61 -15.32 -7.96
N ILE A 122 -8.76 -14.92 -7.39
CA ILE A 122 -9.88 -15.83 -7.09
C ILE A 122 -10.45 -16.43 -8.37
N ARG A 123 -10.67 -15.61 -9.41
CA ARG A 123 -11.18 -16.08 -10.70
C ARG A 123 -10.27 -17.13 -11.32
N THR A 124 -8.97 -16.84 -11.39
CA THR A 124 -7.98 -17.79 -11.91
C THR A 124 -7.98 -19.09 -11.11
N PHE A 125 -8.05 -19.02 -9.76
CA PHE A 125 -8.13 -20.22 -8.92
C PHE A 125 -9.41 -21.03 -9.14
N ALA A 126 -10.57 -20.38 -9.22
CA ALA A 126 -11.85 -21.04 -9.43
C ALA A 126 -11.92 -21.75 -10.80
N LEU A 127 -11.27 -21.20 -11.82
CA LEU A 127 -11.20 -21.79 -13.16
C LEU A 127 -10.16 -22.92 -13.27
N SER A 128 -8.99 -22.77 -12.64
CA SER A 128 -7.89 -23.73 -12.78
C SER A 128 -7.99 -24.91 -11.80
N GLU A 129 -8.55 -24.70 -10.60
CA GLU A 129 -8.66 -25.69 -9.53
C GLU A 129 -10.10 -25.75 -8.95
N PRO A 130 -11.14 -26.00 -9.79
CA PRO A 130 -12.56 -25.87 -9.38
C PRO A 130 -12.95 -26.77 -8.20
N GLU A 131 -12.38 -27.97 -8.08
CA GLU A 131 -12.65 -28.90 -6.97
C GLU A 131 -12.16 -28.33 -5.63
N ARG A 132 -10.98 -27.69 -5.61
CA ARG A 132 -10.43 -27.05 -4.40
C ARG A 132 -11.18 -25.76 -4.06
N TYR A 133 -11.58 -25.00 -5.08
CA TYR A 133 -12.44 -23.84 -4.87
C TYR A 133 -13.80 -24.25 -4.27
N ALA A 134 -14.39 -25.35 -4.74
CA ALA A 134 -15.62 -25.89 -4.16
C ALA A 134 -15.47 -26.27 -2.67
N GLN A 135 -14.31 -26.80 -2.27
CA GLN A 135 -13.96 -27.10 -0.87
C GLN A 135 -13.66 -25.86 -0.01
N THR A 136 -13.58 -24.67 -0.62
CA THR A 136 -13.30 -23.41 0.09
C THR A 136 -14.59 -22.87 0.69
N ALA A 137 -14.62 -22.74 2.02
CA ALA A 137 -15.73 -22.15 2.77
C ALA A 137 -15.53 -20.65 3.03
N ARG A 138 -14.27 -20.18 3.16
CA ARG A 138 -13.94 -18.79 3.46
C ARG A 138 -12.67 -18.36 2.73
N ILE A 139 -12.64 -17.11 2.26
CA ILE A 139 -11.50 -16.47 1.61
C ILE A 139 -11.19 -15.17 2.34
N HIS A 140 -10.06 -15.15 3.03
CA HIS A 140 -9.59 -13.96 3.74
C HIS A 140 -8.46 -13.26 2.97
N LEU A 141 -8.35 -11.95 3.12
CA LEU A 141 -7.08 -11.25 2.89
C LEU A 141 -6.09 -11.57 4.02
N VAL A 142 -4.78 -11.39 3.80
CA VAL A 142 -3.74 -11.64 4.83
C VAL A 142 -4.06 -10.92 6.15
N SER A 143 -4.52 -9.67 6.07
CA SER A 143 -4.95 -8.85 7.21
C SER A 143 -6.06 -9.53 8.02
N SER A 144 -7.19 -9.82 7.37
CA SER A 144 -8.36 -10.45 7.98
C SER A 144 -8.09 -11.89 8.43
N PHE A 145 -7.20 -12.63 7.76
CA PHE A 145 -6.79 -13.98 8.17
C PHE A 145 -6.07 -13.97 9.52
N LEU A 146 -5.07 -13.10 9.69
CA LEU A 146 -4.36 -12.98 10.97
C LEU A 146 -5.25 -12.38 12.06
N CYS A 147 -6.13 -11.43 11.70
CA CYS A 147 -7.13 -10.91 12.61
C CYS A 147 -8.06 -12.03 13.12
N SER A 148 -8.56 -12.90 12.22
CA SER A 148 -9.41 -14.05 12.56
C SER A 148 -8.72 -15.00 13.56
N VAL A 149 -7.43 -15.26 13.35
CA VAL A 149 -6.62 -16.10 14.23
C VAL A 149 -6.48 -15.47 15.62
N LEU A 150 -6.25 -14.15 15.70
CA LEU A 150 -6.14 -13.42 16.96
C LEU A 150 -7.44 -13.48 17.78
N ILE A 151 -8.59 -13.36 17.13
CA ILE A 151 -9.90 -13.34 17.83
C ILE A 151 -10.55 -14.72 17.97
N GLY A 152 -9.99 -15.76 17.35
CA GLY A 152 -10.53 -17.13 17.39
C GLY A 152 -11.84 -17.30 16.64
N ARG A 153 -12.14 -16.45 15.65
CA ARG A 153 -13.38 -16.50 14.83
C ARG A 153 -13.20 -15.72 13.52
N ASP A 154 -14.18 -15.80 12.64
CA ASP A 154 -14.22 -15.05 11.36
C ASP A 154 -14.18 -13.53 11.61
N ALA A 155 -13.10 -12.86 11.18
CA ALA A 155 -12.92 -11.42 11.27
C ALA A 155 -13.42 -10.72 9.99
N PRO A 156 -13.99 -9.51 10.09
CA PRO A 156 -14.37 -8.74 8.91
C PRO A 156 -13.15 -8.31 8.08
N ILE A 157 -13.40 -8.01 6.81
CA ILE A 157 -12.46 -7.27 5.96
C ILE A 157 -12.80 -5.78 6.06
N ASP A 158 -11.80 -4.92 6.23
CA ASP A 158 -12.04 -3.48 6.25
C ASP A 158 -12.17 -2.88 4.85
N THR A 159 -12.65 -1.64 4.78
CA THR A 159 -12.82 -0.94 3.50
C THR A 159 -11.49 -0.54 2.85
N GLY A 160 -10.40 -0.44 3.62
CA GLY A 160 -9.07 -0.15 3.09
C GLY A 160 -8.48 -1.32 2.32
N ASP A 161 -8.40 -2.50 2.94
CA ASP A 161 -7.83 -3.67 2.28
C ASP A 161 -8.82 -4.31 1.30
N GLY A 162 -10.12 -4.32 1.62
CA GLY A 162 -11.18 -4.86 0.75
C GLY A 162 -11.29 -4.15 -0.60
N ALA A 163 -10.86 -2.89 -0.70
CA ALA A 163 -10.81 -2.16 -1.96
C ALA A 163 -9.72 -2.69 -2.91
N GLY A 164 -8.68 -3.34 -2.37
CA GLY A 164 -7.61 -3.99 -3.14
C GLY A 164 -8.02 -5.31 -3.80
N MET A 165 -9.33 -5.60 -3.91
CA MET A 165 -9.86 -6.86 -4.40
C MET A 165 -10.55 -6.76 -5.77
N ASN A 166 -10.89 -5.57 -6.26
CA ASN A 166 -11.85 -5.38 -7.37
C ASN A 166 -13.23 -6.04 -7.09
N LEU A 167 -13.66 -6.10 -5.82
CA LEU A 167 -14.93 -6.72 -5.41
C LEU A 167 -15.78 -5.83 -4.50
N LEU A 168 -15.15 -4.95 -3.71
CA LEU A 168 -15.84 -4.01 -2.84
C LEU A 168 -16.37 -2.83 -3.66
N ASN A 169 -17.67 -2.56 -3.61
CA ASN A 169 -18.23 -1.33 -4.15
C ASN A 169 -18.05 -0.20 -3.12
N LEU A 170 -17.26 0.81 -3.47
CA LEU A 170 -16.89 1.91 -2.57
C LEU A 170 -18.01 2.93 -2.35
N ARG A 171 -19.07 2.90 -3.16
CA ARG A 171 -20.25 3.76 -2.95
C ARG A 171 -21.21 3.17 -1.92
N THR A 172 -21.39 1.85 -1.96
CA THR A 172 -22.28 1.14 -1.02
C THR A 172 -21.55 0.61 0.21
N LEU A 173 -20.22 0.53 0.15
CA LEU A 173 -19.35 -0.12 1.14
C LEU A 173 -19.74 -1.59 1.41
N ALA A 174 -20.21 -2.26 0.36
CA ALA A 174 -20.57 -3.67 0.36
C ALA A 174 -19.97 -4.36 -0.88
N TRP A 175 -19.87 -5.68 -0.82
CA TRP A 175 -19.45 -6.47 -1.98
C TRP A 175 -20.39 -6.24 -3.16
N ASP A 176 -19.83 -6.02 -4.36
CA ASP A 176 -20.60 -5.93 -5.59
C ASP A 176 -21.05 -7.34 -6.02
N GLU A 177 -22.35 -7.59 -5.95
CA GLU A 177 -22.93 -8.91 -6.22
C GLU A 177 -22.66 -9.38 -7.67
N GLU A 178 -22.71 -8.47 -8.64
CA GLU A 178 -22.51 -8.82 -10.06
C GLU A 178 -21.05 -9.13 -10.34
N ILE A 179 -20.12 -8.30 -9.85
CA ILE A 179 -18.68 -8.53 -10.03
C ILE A 179 -18.27 -9.81 -9.31
N ALA A 180 -18.77 -10.06 -8.10
CA ALA A 180 -18.46 -11.28 -7.35
C ALA A 180 -19.02 -12.53 -8.05
N ALA A 181 -20.27 -12.50 -8.53
CA ALA A 181 -20.87 -13.62 -9.24
C ALA A 181 -20.15 -13.94 -10.57
N PHE A 182 -19.68 -12.91 -11.28
CA PHE A 182 -18.82 -13.11 -12.46
C PHE A 182 -17.47 -13.70 -12.06
N THR A 183 -16.86 -13.20 -10.98
CA THR A 183 -15.52 -13.60 -10.54
C THR A 183 -15.45 -15.10 -10.24
N ALA A 184 -16.35 -15.62 -9.40
CA ALA A 184 -16.41 -17.05 -9.10
C ALA A 184 -17.77 -17.50 -8.51
N PRO A 185 -18.13 -18.78 -8.64
CA PRO A 185 -19.38 -19.31 -8.07
C PRO A 185 -19.47 -19.10 -6.55
N ASP A 186 -20.65 -18.71 -6.06
CA ASP A 186 -20.97 -18.51 -4.64
C ASP A 186 -20.02 -17.58 -3.87
N LEU A 187 -19.27 -16.72 -4.56
CA LEU A 187 -18.16 -15.98 -3.97
C LEU A 187 -18.58 -15.10 -2.77
N ILE A 188 -19.71 -14.40 -2.86
CA ILE A 188 -20.22 -13.56 -1.76
C ILE A 188 -20.34 -14.34 -0.45
N SER A 189 -20.83 -15.58 -0.51
CA SER A 189 -20.97 -16.43 0.68
C SER A 189 -19.63 -16.84 1.29
N LYS A 190 -18.55 -16.84 0.49
CA LYS A 190 -17.18 -17.20 0.85
C LYS A 190 -16.35 -15.99 1.29
N LEU A 191 -16.84 -14.75 1.17
CA LEU A 191 -16.15 -13.56 1.65
C LEU A 191 -16.61 -13.17 3.06
N PRO A 192 -15.70 -12.73 3.95
CA PRO A 192 -16.07 -12.09 5.21
C PRO A 192 -16.97 -10.87 4.99
N GLN A 193 -17.70 -10.46 6.03
CA GLN A 193 -18.42 -9.19 5.99
C GLN A 193 -17.45 -8.01 5.98
N ILE A 194 -17.89 -6.88 5.43
CA ILE A 194 -17.18 -5.61 5.54
C ILE A 194 -17.40 -5.03 6.94
N GLY A 195 -16.32 -4.57 7.60
CA GLY A 195 -16.42 -4.04 8.96
C GLY A 195 -15.24 -3.16 9.37
N SER A 196 -15.39 -2.45 10.50
CA SER A 196 -14.35 -1.60 11.08
C SER A 196 -14.49 -1.56 12.61
N GLY A 197 -13.52 -0.97 13.31
CA GLY A 197 -13.53 -0.87 14.77
C GLY A 197 -12.99 -2.11 15.45
N VAL A 198 -13.72 -2.67 16.43
CA VAL A 198 -13.31 -3.86 17.20
C VAL A 198 -13.75 -5.14 16.50
N ALA A 199 -12.82 -6.00 16.12
CA ALA A 199 -13.09 -7.32 15.53
C ALA A 199 -13.54 -8.35 16.59
N GLY A 200 -13.00 -8.26 17.80
CA GLY A 200 -13.31 -9.16 18.90
C GLY A 200 -12.34 -9.03 20.06
N GLY A 201 -12.50 -9.90 21.06
CA GLY A 201 -11.53 -10.06 22.13
C GLY A 201 -10.44 -11.06 21.76
N LEU A 202 -9.21 -10.83 22.21
CA LEU A 202 -8.08 -11.72 21.98
C LEU A 202 -8.37 -13.13 22.50
N HIS A 203 -8.13 -14.14 21.67
CA HIS A 203 -8.36 -15.54 21.99
C HIS A 203 -7.46 -16.04 23.14
N ALA A 204 -7.96 -16.99 23.94
CA ALA A 204 -7.25 -17.51 25.11
C ALA A 204 -5.92 -18.22 24.77
N TYR A 205 -5.76 -18.69 23.53
CA TYR A 205 -4.51 -19.24 22.99
C TYR A 205 -3.30 -18.36 23.33
N PHE A 206 -3.44 -17.04 23.22
CA PHE A 206 -2.34 -16.09 23.35
C PHE A 206 -1.91 -15.84 24.80
N ALA A 207 -2.63 -16.37 25.80
CA ALA A 207 -2.24 -16.28 27.22
C ALA A 207 -0.89 -16.93 27.50
N LYS A 208 -0.48 -17.93 26.69
CA LYS A 208 0.85 -18.57 26.78
C LYS A 208 2.01 -17.57 26.61
N TYR A 209 1.76 -16.44 25.93
CA TYR A 209 2.74 -15.37 25.72
C TYR A 209 2.61 -14.24 26.75
N GLY A 210 1.78 -14.38 27.79
CA GLY A 210 1.55 -13.37 28.81
C GLY A 210 0.56 -12.26 28.41
N LEU A 211 -0.12 -12.40 27.27
CA LEU A 211 -1.19 -11.49 26.87
C LEU A 211 -2.48 -11.81 27.66
N LYS A 212 -3.29 -10.78 27.94
CA LYS A 212 -4.58 -10.95 28.61
C LYS A 212 -5.65 -11.37 27.60
N PRO A 213 -6.31 -12.53 27.78
CA PRO A 213 -7.46 -12.88 26.94
C PRO A 213 -8.57 -11.83 27.02
N GLY A 214 -9.26 -11.61 25.92
CA GLY A 214 -10.41 -10.71 25.84
C GLY A 214 -10.07 -9.22 25.64
N ILE A 215 -8.80 -8.81 25.65
CA ILE A 215 -8.43 -7.44 25.24
C ILE A 215 -8.89 -7.17 23.80
N PRO A 216 -9.32 -5.94 23.48
CA PRO A 216 -9.81 -5.62 22.14
C PRO A 216 -8.75 -5.85 21.06
N VAL A 217 -9.17 -6.51 19.99
CA VAL A 217 -8.44 -6.61 18.73
C VAL A 217 -9.17 -5.76 17.70
N ALA A 218 -8.50 -4.75 17.16
CA ALA A 218 -9.04 -3.93 16.08
C ALA A 218 -9.18 -4.77 14.79
N VAL A 219 -10.11 -4.39 13.92
CA VAL A 219 -10.13 -4.90 12.55
C VAL A 219 -8.83 -4.49 11.87
N TRP A 220 -8.13 -5.45 11.27
CA TRP A 220 -6.87 -5.21 10.55
C TRP A 220 -7.15 -4.63 9.17
N THR A 221 -6.16 -3.93 8.62
CA THR A 221 -6.24 -3.30 7.30
C THR A 221 -5.01 -3.62 6.45
N GLY A 222 -4.94 -3.09 5.23
CA GLY A 222 -3.78 -3.20 4.36
C GLY A 222 -2.59 -2.37 4.88
N ASP A 223 -1.38 -2.75 4.51
CA ASP A 223 -0.15 -2.03 4.87
C ASP A 223 -0.15 -0.54 4.46
N ASN A 224 -0.63 -0.18 3.26
CA ASN A 224 -0.73 1.21 2.82
C ASN A 224 -1.82 2.00 3.57
N PRO A 225 -3.06 1.48 3.73
CA PRO A 225 -4.03 2.07 4.64
C PRO A 225 -3.51 2.26 6.07
N ALA A 226 -2.81 1.28 6.64
CA ALA A 226 -2.19 1.41 7.96
C ALA A 226 -1.10 2.49 7.96
N SER A 227 -0.26 2.54 6.93
CA SER A 227 0.78 3.56 6.76
C SER A 227 0.19 4.98 6.68
N LEU A 228 -0.98 5.17 6.07
CA LEU A 228 -1.68 6.47 6.06
C LEU A 228 -2.01 6.94 7.49
N ILE A 229 -2.42 6.01 8.36
CA ILE A 229 -2.70 6.27 9.77
C ILE A 229 -1.39 6.54 10.53
N GLY A 230 -0.39 5.65 10.40
CA GLY A 230 0.88 5.75 11.11
C GLY A 230 1.75 6.93 10.70
N THR A 231 1.50 7.50 9.53
CA THR A 231 2.09 8.77 9.09
C THR A 231 1.26 9.98 9.50
N GLY A 232 0.10 9.84 10.16
CA GLY A 232 -0.73 10.98 10.55
C GLY A 232 -1.33 11.75 9.36
N CYS A 233 -1.40 11.11 8.18
CA CYS A 233 -1.91 11.67 6.92
C CYS A 233 -3.33 11.18 6.59
N TRP A 234 -4.06 10.68 7.58
CA TRP A 234 -5.43 10.14 7.45
C TRP A 234 -6.52 11.20 7.22
N ARG A 235 -6.16 12.48 7.06
CA ARG A 235 -7.07 13.59 6.71
C ARG A 235 -6.63 14.28 5.43
N ALA A 236 -7.60 14.73 4.64
CA ALA A 236 -7.35 15.50 3.44
C ALA A 236 -6.49 16.74 3.71
N GLY A 237 -5.74 17.19 2.70
CA GLY A 237 -4.73 18.26 2.83
C GLY A 237 -3.33 17.77 3.22
N ARG A 238 -3.17 16.48 3.52
CA ARG A 238 -1.87 15.84 3.75
C ARG A 238 -1.69 14.65 2.81
N ALA A 239 -0.47 14.48 2.31
CA ALA A 239 -0.08 13.30 1.53
C ALA A 239 1.19 12.66 2.08
N VAL A 240 1.41 11.41 1.70
CA VAL A 240 2.64 10.69 1.95
C VAL A 240 3.34 10.44 0.62
N VAL A 241 4.66 10.68 0.59
CA VAL A 241 5.54 10.30 -0.51
C VAL A 241 6.55 9.30 0.03
N SER A 242 6.36 8.03 -0.28
CA SER A 242 7.30 6.96 0.06
C SER A 242 8.31 6.81 -1.07
N LEU A 243 9.58 7.12 -0.80
CA LEU A 243 10.64 7.12 -1.80
C LEU A 243 11.49 5.84 -1.68
N GLY A 244 11.07 4.79 -2.40
CA GLY A 244 11.64 3.44 -2.35
C GLY A 244 12.14 2.93 -3.69
N THR A 245 12.25 1.61 -3.85
CA THR A 245 12.53 0.96 -5.15
C THR A 245 11.54 1.44 -6.20
N SER A 246 10.26 1.41 -5.84
CA SER A 246 9.20 2.20 -6.45
C SER A 246 8.87 3.36 -5.52
N ASP A 247 8.47 4.49 -6.09
CA ASP A 247 7.91 5.59 -5.31
C ASP A 247 6.38 5.43 -5.21
N THR A 248 5.80 5.79 -4.07
CA THR A 248 4.35 5.72 -3.85
C THR A 248 3.84 7.05 -3.30
N PHE A 249 2.77 7.56 -3.90
CA PHE A 249 2.04 8.73 -3.45
C PHE A 249 0.68 8.29 -2.92
N PHE A 250 0.33 8.65 -1.68
CA PHE A 250 -0.98 8.33 -1.14
C PHE A 250 -1.48 9.40 -0.17
N ALA A 251 -2.79 9.60 -0.14
CA ALA A 251 -3.42 10.65 0.65
C ALA A 251 -4.88 10.31 0.97
N ALA A 252 -5.41 10.87 2.05
CA ALA A 252 -6.84 10.84 2.31
C ALA A 252 -7.60 11.76 1.33
N LEU A 253 -8.77 11.31 0.90
CA LEU A 253 -9.70 12.09 0.08
C LEU A 253 -10.72 12.80 0.97
N ASP A 254 -11.11 14.02 0.58
CA ASP A 254 -12.18 14.78 1.24
C ASP A 254 -13.58 14.24 0.87
N THR A 255 -13.73 13.72 -0.35
CA THR A 255 -14.96 13.14 -0.88
C THR A 255 -14.63 11.98 -1.81
N PHE A 256 -15.56 11.03 -1.94
CA PHE A 256 -15.37 9.90 -2.84
C PHE A 256 -15.29 10.36 -4.30
N ARG A 257 -14.20 9.96 -4.97
CA ARG A 257 -13.98 10.08 -6.41
C ARG A 257 -12.90 9.10 -6.83
N THR A 258 -12.85 8.81 -8.12
CA THR A 258 -11.83 7.95 -8.74
C THR A 258 -10.94 8.76 -9.67
N ASP A 259 -9.74 8.27 -9.93
CA ASP A 259 -8.83 8.90 -10.90
C ASP A 259 -9.46 8.94 -12.30
N PRO A 260 -9.67 10.11 -12.93
CA PRO A 260 -10.20 10.18 -14.29
C PRO A 260 -9.35 9.45 -15.33
N ASP A 261 -8.03 9.33 -15.11
CA ASP A 261 -7.09 8.72 -16.05
C ASP A 261 -6.77 7.26 -15.69
N GLY A 262 -7.40 6.71 -14.64
CA GLY A 262 -7.27 5.30 -14.24
C GLY A 262 -5.90 4.89 -13.70
N CYS A 263 -5.02 5.83 -13.39
CA CYS A 263 -3.67 5.57 -12.91
C CYS A 263 -3.60 5.34 -11.39
N GLY A 264 -4.41 6.08 -10.64
CA GLY A 264 -4.53 6.02 -9.20
C GLY A 264 -5.59 5.03 -8.75
N HIS A 265 -5.31 4.37 -7.63
CA HIS A 265 -6.21 3.48 -6.93
C HIS A 265 -6.92 4.22 -5.80
N VAL A 266 -8.18 3.91 -5.54
CA VAL A 266 -8.96 4.47 -4.43
C VAL A 266 -9.38 3.36 -3.50
N PHE A 267 -9.07 3.53 -2.21
CA PHE A 267 -9.38 2.58 -1.15
C PHE A 267 -10.21 3.25 -0.04
N GLY A 268 -10.80 2.46 0.86
CA GLY A 268 -11.34 2.99 2.11
C GLY A 268 -10.23 3.51 3.03
N ASN A 269 -10.51 4.56 3.77
CA ASN A 269 -9.61 5.06 4.83
C ASN A 269 -9.96 4.37 6.15
N PRO A 270 -9.02 3.71 6.86
CA PRO A 270 -9.29 3.07 8.15
C PRO A 270 -9.82 4.03 9.24
N ALA A 271 -9.57 5.33 9.11
CA ALA A 271 -10.14 6.37 9.97
C ALA A 271 -11.53 6.88 9.54
N GLY A 272 -12.12 6.27 8.50
CA GLY A 272 -13.35 6.71 7.84
C GLY A 272 -13.09 7.56 6.60
N GLY A 273 -13.96 7.42 5.60
CA GLY A 273 -13.81 8.06 4.28
C GLY A 273 -12.96 7.23 3.33
N PHE A 274 -12.21 7.89 2.45
CA PHE A 274 -11.45 7.25 1.37
C PHE A 274 -10.02 7.75 1.32
N MET A 275 -9.17 6.98 0.66
CA MET A 275 -7.79 7.36 0.37
C MET A 275 -7.46 7.00 -1.08
N SER A 276 -6.47 7.67 -1.64
CA SER A 276 -5.89 7.32 -2.93
C SER A 276 -4.48 6.77 -2.77
N LEU A 277 -4.05 5.98 -3.74
CA LEU A 277 -2.69 5.45 -3.84
C LEU A 277 -2.28 5.37 -5.31
N THR A 278 -1.11 5.94 -5.62
CA THR A 278 -0.51 5.95 -6.95
C THR A 278 0.94 5.45 -6.86
N CYS A 279 1.34 4.59 -7.79
CA CYS A 279 2.63 3.92 -7.78
C CYS A 279 3.47 4.28 -9.00
N PHE A 280 4.74 4.63 -8.77
CA PHE A 280 5.72 4.93 -9.80
C PHE A 280 6.86 3.92 -9.68
N LYS A 281 7.01 3.06 -10.69
CA LYS A 281 7.94 1.93 -10.68
C LYS A 281 9.40 2.34 -10.75
N ASN A 282 9.71 3.45 -11.43
CA ASN A 282 11.08 3.93 -11.59
C ASN A 282 11.48 4.91 -10.47
N GLY A 283 11.62 4.40 -9.24
CA GLY A 283 12.03 5.17 -8.05
C GLY A 283 13.55 5.22 -7.81
N SER A 284 14.00 4.63 -6.70
CA SER A 284 15.39 4.74 -6.23
C SER A 284 16.43 4.10 -7.16
N LEU A 285 16.09 2.98 -7.82
CA LEU A 285 16.99 2.32 -8.77
C LEU A 285 17.26 3.21 -9.99
N ALA A 286 16.26 3.99 -10.43
CA ALA A 286 16.43 4.94 -11.51
C ALA A 286 17.35 6.09 -11.08
N ARG A 287 17.15 6.64 -9.88
CA ARG A 287 18.04 7.67 -9.31
C ARG A 287 19.48 7.19 -9.13
N ASP A 288 19.68 5.98 -8.60
CA ASP A 288 21.01 5.41 -8.40
C ASP A 288 21.71 5.08 -9.73
N ARG A 289 20.96 4.65 -10.76
CA ARG A 289 21.51 4.49 -12.11
C ARG A 289 22.02 5.82 -12.67
N ILE A 290 21.25 6.89 -12.55
CA ILE A 290 21.67 8.23 -12.99
C ILE A 290 22.92 8.70 -12.24
N ARG A 291 22.96 8.49 -10.92
CA ARG A 291 24.14 8.79 -10.10
C ARG A 291 25.38 8.04 -10.57
N HIS A 292 25.26 6.74 -10.84
CA HIS A 292 26.36 5.92 -11.37
C HIS A 292 26.81 6.36 -12.76
N GLU A 293 25.88 6.62 -13.68
CA GLU A 293 26.20 7.08 -15.05
C GLU A 293 26.77 8.51 -15.09
N ALA A 294 26.58 9.29 -14.02
CA ALA A 294 27.19 10.60 -13.85
C ALA A 294 28.55 10.54 -13.12
N ASP A 295 28.95 9.37 -12.61
CA ASP A 295 30.17 9.13 -11.83
C ASP A 295 30.31 10.07 -10.62
N VAL A 296 29.22 10.23 -9.84
CA VAL A 296 29.20 11.12 -8.68
C VAL A 296 28.81 10.41 -7.38
N SER A 297 29.15 11.04 -6.24
CA SER A 297 28.77 10.57 -4.91
C SER A 297 27.29 10.86 -4.61
N TRP A 298 26.74 10.20 -3.57
CA TRP A 298 25.42 10.56 -3.05
C TRP A 298 25.38 11.97 -2.49
N ASP A 299 26.48 12.47 -1.90
CA ASP A 299 26.53 13.86 -1.41
C ASP A 299 26.38 14.87 -2.56
N PHE A 300 27.04 14.61 -3.70
CA PHE A 300 26.85 15.42 -4.88
C PHE A 300 25.41 15.34 -5.40
N PHE A 301 24.85 14.13 -5.47
CA PHE A 301 23.48 13.91 -5.95
C PHE A 301 22.45 14.59 -5.04
N ASP A 302 22.59 14.47 -3.73
CA ASP A 302 21.59 14.90 -2.74
C ASP A 302 21.66 16.38 -2.41
N ASN A 303 22.83 17.02 -2.59
CA ASN A 303 23.08 18.39 -2.19
C ASN A 303 23.67 19.22 -3.35
N THR A 304 24.90 18.93 -3.78
CA THR A 304 25.69 19.80 -4.67
C THR A 304 25.01 20.04 -6.02
N ALA A 305 24.37 19.04 -6.61
CA ALA A 305 23.66 19.17 -7.88
C ALA A 305 22.59 20.27 -7.84
N PHE A 306 21.91 20.44 -6.70
CA PHE A 306 20.86 21.43 -6.50
C PHE A 306 21.38 22.83 -6.16
N GLU A 307 22.63 22.94 -5.68
CA GLU A 307 23.32 24.21 -5.45
C GLU A 307 23.88 24.80 -6.75
N LEU A 308 24.29 23.93 -7.69
CA LEU A 308 24.86 24.32 -8.98
C LEU A 308 23.81 24.61 -10.06
N THR A 309 22.54 24.30 -9.82
CA THR A 309 21.45 24.47 -10.80
C THR A 309 20.28 25.27 -10.23
N PRO A 310 19.69 26.20 -11.00
CA PRO A 310 18.51 26.93 -10.55
C PRO A 310 17.26 26.02 -10.53
N PRO A 311 16.25 26.31 -9.69
CA PRO A 311 14.94 25.67 -9.78
C PRO A 311 14.36 25.77 -11.19
N GLY A 312 13.79 24.68 -11.68
CA GLY A 312 13.29 24.52 -13.05
C GLY A 312 14.34 24.16 -14.09
N ASN A 313 15.64 24.14 -13.72
CA ASN A 313 16.73 23.63 -14.56
C ASN A 313 16.79 24.21 -15.99
N ASP A 314 16.44 25.49 -16.15
CA ASP A 314 16.26 26.17 -17.44
C ASP A 314 15.27 25.46 -18.40
N GLY A 315 14.25 24.80 -17.85
CA GLY A 315 13.23 24.06 -18.60
C GLY A 315 13.59 22.62 -18.94
N ARG A 316 14.75 22.10 -18.47
CA ARG A 316 15.23 20.76 -18.81
C ARG A 316 14.64 19.70 -17.88
N LEU A 317 13.88 18.77 -18.43
CA LEU A 317 13.26 17.65 -17.72
C LEU A 317 13.69 16.31 -18.32
N ALA A 318 13.78 15.28 -17.48
CA ALA A 318 14.08 13.92 -17.91
C ALA A 318 13.34 12.86 -17.08
N LEU A 319 12.54 12.01 -17.74
CA LEU A 319 11.86 10.87 -17.12
C LEU A 319 12.71 9.60 -17.27
N PRO A 320 13.19 8.99 -16.16
CA PRO A 320 14.13 7.87 -16.20
C PRO A 320 13.42 6.51 -16.21
N TRP A 321 12.56 6.24 -17.18
CA TRP A 321 11.76 5.01 -17.24
C TRP A 321 12.56 3.80 -17.72
N PHE A 322 13.59 3.41 -16.97
CA PHE A 322 14.48 2.30 -17.33
C PHE A 322 13.80 0.93 -17.31
N VAL A 323 12.64 0.82 -16.66
CA VAL A 323 11.68 -0.28 -16.80
C VAL A 323 10.31 0.28 -17.20
N PRO A 324 9.38 -0.55 -17.73
CA PRO A 324 8.01 -0.10 -18.00
C PRO A 324 7.40 0.63 -16.79
N GLU A 325 6.76 1.77 -17.03
CA GLU A 325 6.17 2.60 -15.98
C GLU A 325 4.70 2.21 -15.73
N ILE A 326 4.24 2.41 -14.49
CA ILE A 326 2.85 2.17 -14.05
C ILE A 326 2.01 3.43 -14.20
N THR A 327 2.54 4.59 -13.78
CA THR A 327 1.82 5.87 -13.82
C THR A 327 2.63 6.93 -14.58
N PRO A 328 2.21 7.30 -15.80
CA PRO A 328 1.18 6.65 -16.62
C PRO A 328 1.64 5.26 -17.12
N PRO A 329 0.74 4.40 -17.63
CA PRO A 329 1.10 3.10 -18.15
C PRO A 329 1.94 3.26 -19.43
N VAL A 330 3.24 2.97 -19.32
CA VAL A 330 4.20 3.06 -20.44
C VAL A 330 4.97 1.76 -20.55
N MET A 331 4.68 1.01 -21.62
CA MET A 331 5.23 -0.33 -21.82
C MET A 331 6.65 -0.32 -22.38
N SER A 332 7.04 0.75 -23.07
CA SER A 332 8.35 0.89 -23.69
C SER A 332 9.32 1.61 -22.73
N PRO A 333 10.29 0.90 -22.12
CA PRO A 333 11.28 1.53 -21.25
C PRO A 333 12.22 2.42 -22.06
N GLY A 334 12.69 3.50 -21.44
CA GLY A 334 13.66 4.43 -21.99
C GLY A 334 13.76 5.71 -21.18
N LEU A 335 14.90 6.39 -21.30
CA LEU A 335 15.03 7.76 -20.81
C LEU A 335 14.34 8.71 -21.80
N ARG A 336 13.43 9.55 -21.29
CA ARG A 336 12.77 10.59 -22.09
C ARG A 336 13.22 11.95 -21.61
N ALA A 337 13.81 12.76 -22.47
CA ALA A 337 14.29 14.09 -22.11
C ALA A 337 14.00 15.09 -23.23
N ASN A 338 13.73 16.34 -22.87
CA ASN A 338 13.53 17.44 -23.82
C ASN A 338 14.83 18.16 -24.21
N PHE A 339 15.99 17.55 -23.93
CA PHE A 339 17.32 18.09 -24.19
C PHE A 339 18.33 16.95 -24.41
N PRO A 340 19.54 17.23 -24.95
CA PRO A 340 20.62 16.24 -25.08
C PRO A 340 21.15 15.76 -23.72
N PHE A 341 20.42 14.86 -23.06
CA PHE A 341 20.69 14.44 -21.68
C PHE A 341 22.10 13.89 -21.46
N ALA A 342 22.59 13.07 -22.39
CA ALA A 342 23.90 12.42 -22.28
C ALA A 342 25.08 13.41 -22.39
N GLU A 343 24.87 14.59 -22.98
CA GLU A 343 25.91 15.62 -23.18
C GLU A 343 25.91 16.66 -22.04
N ALA A 344 24.89 16.66 -21.19
CA ALA A 344 24.74 17.64 -20.11
C ALA A 344 25.61 17.33 -18.89
N ALA A 345 25.95 18.37 -18.15
CA ALA A 345 26.69 18.25 -16.89
C ALA A 345 25.92 17.40 -15.85
N PRO A 346 26.62 16.67 -14.95
CA PRO A 346 26.01 15.83 -13.92
C PRO A 346 24.88 16.49 -13.13
N GLU A 347 25.08 17.72 -12.67
CA GLU A 347 24.11 18.50 -11.89
C GLU A 347 22.82 18.78 -12.66
N VAL A 348 22.92 19.04 -13.97
CA VAL A 348 21.77 19.29 -14.85
C VAL A 348 20.98 18.00 -15.07
N ARG A 349 21.67 16.87 -15.28
CA ARG A 349 21.05 15.54 -15.44
C ARG A 349 20.28 15.15 -14.18
N ILE A 350 20.88 15.36 -13.01
CA ILE A 350 20.30 15.01 -11.70
C ILE A 350 19.07 15.87 -11.42
N ARG A 351 19.17 17.21 -11.55
CA ARG A 351 18.01 18.08 -11.33
C ARG A 351 16.87 17.77 -12.31
N ALA A 352 17.18 17.54 -13.59
CA ALA A 352 16.16 17.20 -14.60
C ALA A 352 15.34 15.96 -14.22
N VAL A 353 16.00 14.95 -13.65
CA VAL A 353 15.33 13.71 -13.21
C VAL A 353 14.50 13.92 -11.95
N VAL A 354 15.07 14.57 -10.94
CA VAL A 354 14.36 14.76 -9.66
C VAL A 354 13.17 15.71 -9.82
N GLU A 355 13.29 16.78 -10.61
CA GLU A 355 12.18 17.69 -10.89
C GLU A 355 11.09 17.01 -11.73
N ALA A 356 11.46 16.20 -12.74
CA ALA A 356 10.47 15.46 -13.52
C ALA A 356 9.70 14.44 -12.67
N GLN A 357 10.37 13.70 -11.78
CA GLN A 357 9.72 12.78 -10.85
C GLN A 357 8.77 13.52 -9.88
N ALA A 358 9.20 14.66 -9.32
CA ALA A 358 8.36 15.47 -8.44
C ALA A 358 7.15 16.07 -9.17
N LEU A 359 7.34 16.56 -10.41
CA LEU A 359 6.25 17.06 -11.25
C LEU A 359 5.28 15.93 -11.64
N ALA A 360 5.77 14.71 -11.89
CA ALA A 360 4.92 13.56 -12.20
C ALA A 360 4.05 13.19 -11.00
N LEU A 361 4.63 13.14 -9.80
CA LEU A 361 3.88 12.97 -8.55
C LEU A 361 2.79 14.04 -8.42
N ARG A 362 3.11 15.31 -8.70
CA ARG A 362 2.15 16.41 -8.63
C ARG A 362 1.05 16.29 -9.67
N SER A 363 1.40 16.06 -10.94
CA SER A 363 0.46 15.99 -12.06
C SER A 363 -0.57 14.88 -11.83
N HIS A 364 -0.11 13.69 -11.43
CA HIS A 364 -0.99 12.54 -11.15
C HIS A 364 -1.68 12.62 -9.78
N ALA A 365 -1.43 13.66 -8.99
CA ALA A 365 -2.12 13.93 -7.73
C ALA A 365 -3.15 15.08 -7.83
N GLU A 366 -3.26 15.78 -8.97
CA GLU A 366 -4.16 16.93 -9.11
C GLU A 366 -5.63 16.57 -8.86
N TRP A 367 -6.06 15.38 -9.29
CA TRP A 367 -7.42 14.88 -9.05
C TRP A 367 -7.68 14.57 -7.57
N ILE A 368 -6.64 14.29 -6.77
CA ILE A 368 -6.75 14.01 -5.33
C ILE A 368 -6.98 15.31 -4.56
N GLY A 369 -6.38 16.42 -4.97
CA GLY A 369 -6.61 17.73 -4.37
C GLY A 369 -5.33 18.51 -4.09
N ARG A 370 -5.43 19.53 -3.22
CA ARG A 370 -4.30 20.33 -2.76
C ARG A 370 -3.77 19.79 -1.44
N PHE A 371 -2.46 19.96 -1.23
CA PHE A 371 -1.77 19.48 -0.04
C PHE A 371 -1.04 20.63 0.64
N ASP A 372 -1.25 20.80 1.93
CA ASP A 372 -0.50 21.74 2.77
C ASP A 372 0.79 21.09 3.29
N VAL A 373 0.77 19.77 3.46
CA VAL A 373 1.87 18.98 4.01
C VAL A 373 2.10 17.72 3.20
N LEU A 374 3.36 17.47 2.84
CA LEU A 374 3.85 16.19 2.33
C LEU A 374 4.72 15.52 3.38
N ARG A 375 4.35 14.33 3.82
CA ARG A 375 5.19 13.51 4.68
C ARG A 375 6.04 12.57 3.85
N VAL A 376 7.36 12.67 3.96
CA VAL A 376 8.31 11.88 3.17
C VAL A 376 8.90 10.76 4.02
N THR A 377 9.08 9.60 3.40
CA THR A 377 9.75 8.43 3.98
C THR A 377 10.59 7.71 2.92
N GLY A 378 11.31 6.66 3.30
CA GLY A 378 12.18 5.89 2.41
C GLY A 378 13.60 6.47 2.27
N GLY A 379 14.48 5.74 1.60
CA GLY A 379 15.92 6.02 1.60
C GLY A 379 16.29 7.40 1.05
N ALA A 380 15.56 7.87 0.03
CA ALA A 380 15.77 9.16 -0.61
C ALA A 380 15.16 10.34 0.18
N SER A 381 14.36 10.09 1.23
CA SER A 381 13.89 11.17 2.12
C SER A 381 15.03 11.87 2.88
N ARG A 382 16.23 11.26 2.94
CA ARG A 382 17.43 11.89 3.53
C ARG A 382 18.02 13.01 2.66
N SER A 383 17.73 12.98 1.36
CA SER A 383 18.23 13.96 0.40
C SER A 383 17.60 15.33 0.64
N ALA A 384 18.41 16.34 0.95
CA ALA A 384 17.91 17.71 1.15
C ALA A 384 17.38 18.30 -0.16
N GLY A 385 18.07 18.03 -1.29
CA GLY A 385 17.68 18.49 -2.61
C GLY A 385 16.36 17.90 -3.10
N ILE A 386 16.12 16.60 -2.91
CA ILE A 386 14.82 15.99 -3.24
C ILE A 386 13.70 16.59 -2.39
N ARG A 387 13.91 16.75 -1.07
CA ARG A 387 12.90 17.35 -0.18
C ARG A 387 12.56 18.78 -0.55
N GLN A 388 13.56 19.60 -0.82
CA GLN A 388 13.32 20.98 -1.28
C GLN A 388 12.60 21.01 -2.62
N THR A 389 12.95 20.11 -3.54
CA THR A 389 12.26 19.99 -4.83
C THR A 389 10.80 19.61 -4.66
N LEU A 390 10.49 18.63 -3.81
CA LEU A 390 9.10 18.26 -3.49
C LEU A 390 8.32 19.44 -2.88
N ALA A 391 8.94 20.14 -1.92
CA ALA A 391 8.32 21.31 -1.29
C ALA A 391 8.00 22.38 -2.33
N ASP A 392 8.96 22.68 -3.20
CA ASP A 392 8.81 23.71 -4.21
C ASP A 392 7.85 23.34 -5.35
N VAL A 393 7.83 22.07 -5.77
CA VAL A 393 6.93 21.62 -6.85
C VAL A 393 5.48 21.62 -6.37
N PHE A 394 5.22 21.09 -5.17
CA PHE A 394 3.87 21.04 -4.61
C PHE A 394 3.43 22.34 -3.93
N GLN A 395 4.36 23.26 -3.70
CA GLN A 395 4.14 24.45 -2.86
C GLN A 395 3.57 24.08 -1.48
N ALA A 396 4.13 23.01 -0.89
CA ALA A 396 3.67 22.40 0.35
C ALA A 396 4.84 22.23 1.32
N ARG A 397 4.57 22.23 2.63
CA ARG A 397 5.56 21.92 3.66
C ARG A 397 5.93 20.44 3.56
N VAL A 398 7.22 20.12 3.45
CA VAL A 398 7.70 18.73 3.47
C VAL A 398 8.20 18.38 4.87
N GLU A 399 7.75 17.23 5.39
CA GLU A 399 8.11 16.71 6.71
C GLU A 399 8.69 15.30 6.61
N ASN A 400 9.86 15.05 7.20
CA ASN A 400 10.40 13.70 7.33
C ASN A 400 9.69 12.95 8.46
N SER A 401 9.18 11.76 8.18
CA SER A 401 8.66 10.87 9.23
C SER A 401 9.81 10.43 10.15
N ALA A 402 9.64 10.59 11.46
CA ALA A 402 10.58 10.07 12.45
C ALA A 402 10.46 8.55 12.65
N VAL A 403 9.32 7.97 12.22
CA VAL A 403 9.02 6.55 12.38
C VAL A 403 9.15 5.87 11.02
N ALA A 404 10.04 4.88 10.94
CA ALA A 404 10.26 4.07 9.74
C ALA A 404 9.11 3.07 9.52
N ASP A 405 8.67 2.39 10.57
CA ASP A 405 7.66 1.32 10.53
C ASP A 405 6.23 1.87 10.59
N SER A 406 5.86 2.68 9.59
CA SER A 406 4.58 3.40 9.59
C SER A 406 3.34 2.49 9.57
N ALA A 407 3.37 1.34 8.90
CA ALA A 407 2.26 0.38 8.90
C ALA A 407 2.02 -0.20 10.31
N ALA A 408 3.08 -0.70 10.96
CA ALA A 408 3.02 -1.24 12.30
C ALA A 408 2.56 -0.19 13.33
N LEU A 409 3.06 1.05 13.21
CA LEU A 409 2.56 2.16 14.02
C LEU A 409 1.06 2.39 13.75
N GLY A 410 0.64 2.44 12.48
CA GLY A 410 -0.77 2.57 12.10
C GLY A 410 -1.66 1.52 12.74
N GLY A 411 -1.24 0.25 12.70
CA GLY A 411 -1.93 -0.86 13.38
C GLY A 411 -2.06 -0.64 14.89
N ALA A 412 -1.00 -0.16 15.56
CA ALA A 412 -1.03 0.16 16.98
C ALA A 412 -1.96 1.36 17.31
N LEU A 413 -2.00 2.37 16.45
CA LEU A 413 -2.89 3.53 16.62
C LEU A 413 -4.35 3.15 16.39
N LEU A 414 -4.64 2.26 15.44
CA LEU A 414 -5.98 1.67 15.25
C LEU A 414 -6.40 0.81 16.44
N ALA A 415 -5.46 0.07 17.06
CA ALA A 415 -5.70 -0.67 18.29
C ALA A 415 -6.12 0.27 19.44
N ALA A 416 -5.36 1.34 19.66
CA ALA A 416 -5.69 2.35 20.67
C ALA A 416 -7.03 3.03 20.36
N HIS A 417 -7.33 3.26 19.09
CA HIS A 417 -8.61 3.81 18.67
C HIS A 417 -9.79 2.88 18.98
N ALA A 418 -9.62 1.58 18.71
CA ALA A 418 -10.60 0.56 19.06
C ALA A 418 -10.80 0.43 20.59
N ASP A 419 -9.79 0.75 21.38
CA ASP A 419 -9.85 0.85 22.86
C ASP A 419 -10.39 2.20 23.38
N GLY A 420 -10.85 3.07 22.48
CA GLY A 420 -11.53 4.33 22.83
C GLY A 420 -10.63 5.56 22.91
N VAL A 421 -9.33 5.45 22.59
CA VAL A 421 -8.44 6.61 22.51
C VAL A 421 -8.66 7.35 21.18
N PRO A 422 -8.90 8.67 21.16
CA PRO A 422 -9.08 9.40 19.91
C PRO A 422 -7.84 9.31 19.01
N LEU A 423 -8.04 9.00 17.72
CA LEU A 423 -6.94 8.89 16.75
C LEU A 423 -6.13 10.19 16.63
N THR A 424 -6.76 11.36 16.86
CA THR A 424 -6.08 12.65 16.91
C THR A 424 -5.02 12.71 18.00
N GLU A 425 -5.33 12.22 19.19
CA GLU A 425 -4.42 12.24 20.34
C GLU A 425 -3.20 11.35 20.07
N THR A 426 -3.44 10.15 19.55
CA THR A 426 -2.37 9.17 19.31
C THR A 426 -1.50 9.59 18.13
N THR A 427 -2.08 10.12 17.05
CA THR A 427 -1.30 10.59 15.89
C THR A 427 -0.48 11.84 16.19
N GLU A 428 -0.99 12.79 16.97
CA GLU A 428 -0.19 13.95 17.43
C GLU A 428 1.00 13.54 18.28
N ARG A 429 0.86 12.47 19.09
CA ARG A 429 1.89 12.00 20.01
C ARG A 429 2.94 11.11 19.35
N PHE A 430 2.54 10.25 18.40
CA PHE A 430 3.39 9.17 17.90
C PHE A 430 3.79 9.31 16.42
N CYS A 431 3.06 10.07 15.61
CA CYS A 431 3.43 10.34 14.22
C CYS A 431 4.40 11.52 14.14
N LEU A 432 5.53 11.39 14.82
CA LEU A 432 6.55 12.45 14.97
C LEU A 432 7.31 12.73 13.67
N VAL A 433 7.88 13.93 13.59
CA VAL A 433 8.67 14.40 12.44
C VAL A 433 10.04 14.89 12.91
N THR A 434 11.06 14.70 12.08
CA THR A 434 12.44 15.15 12.39
C THR A 434 12.79 16.46 11.70
N ASP A 435 12.67 16.48 10.37
CA ASP A 435 13.11 17.57 9.51
C ASP A 435 11.94 18.19 8.77
N VAL A 436 12.00 19.50 8.59
CA VAL A 436 10.97 20.29 7.91
C VAL A 436 11.61 21.14 6.83
N CYS A 437 11.04 21.09 5.64
CA CYS A 437 11.41 21.93 4.50
C CYS A 437 10.21 22.77 4.06
N GLN A 438 10.41 24.08 3.96
CA GLN A 438 9.38 25.02 3.51
C GLN A 438 9.47 25.24 2.00
N PRO A 439 8.34 25.36 1.30
CA PRO A 439 8.34 25.70 -0.11
C PRO A 439 8.91 27.11 -0.31
N ARG A 440 9.65 27.32 -1.40
CA ARG A 440 10.06 28.65 -1.85
C ARG A 440 8.92 29.24 -2.70
N PRO A 441 8.22 30.31 -2.26
CA PRO A 441 7.08 30.84 -3.01
C PRO A 441 7.45 31.33 -4.42
N ALA A 442 8.69 31.80 -4.60
CA ALA A 442 9.19 32.29 -5.88
C ALA A 442 9.30 31.19 -6.97
N THR A 443 9.31 29.92 -6.60
CA THR A 443 9.41 28.80 -7.56
C THR A 443 8.04 28.30 -8.03
N ALA A 444 6.94 28.77 -7.46
CA ALA A 444 5.59 28.30 -7.81
C ALA A 444 5.33 28.41 -9.32
N THR A 445 5.51 29.61 -9.87
CA THR A 445 5.30 29.89 -11.30
C THR A 445 6.28 29.13 -12.19
N VAL A 446 7.49 28.83 -11.70
CA VAL A 446 8.48 28.04 -12.44
C VAL A 446 7.93 26.63 -12.70
N TYR A 447 7.48 25.94 -11.64
CA TYR A 447 6.99 24.57 -11.77
C TYR A 447 5.61 24.49 -12.44
N ASP A 448 4.76 25.50 -12.27
CA ASP A 448 3.48 25.60 -12.99
C ASP A 448 3.70 25.65 -14.52
N HIS A 449 4.73 26.39 -14.97
CA HIS A 449 5.08 26.46 -16.40
C HIS A 449 5.72 25.18 -16.95
N LEU A 450 6.21 24.28 -16.10
CA LEU A 450 6.85 23.02 -16.52
C LEU A 450 5.89 21.84 -16.62
N LEU A 451 4.70 21.92 -15.99
CA LEU A 451 3.69 20.86 -16.06
C LEU A 451 3.28 20.49 -17.50
N PRO A 452 3.04 21.44 -18.43
CA PRO A 452 2.75 21.09 -19.82
C PRO A 452 3.88 20.31 -20.50
N THR A 453 5.14 20.74 -20.30
CA THR A 453 6.32 20.07 -20.85
C THR A 453 6.49 18.66 -20.28
N LEU A 454 6.21 18.45 -19.00
CA LEU A 454 6.18 17.12 -18.43
C LEU A 454 5.14 16.24 -19.14
N ARG A 455 3.90 16.71 -19.28
CA ARG A 455 2.81 15.94 -19.90
C ARG A 455 3.12 15.58 -21.35
N GLU A 456 3.79 16.46 -22.10
CA GLU A 456 4.27 16.16 -23.44
C GLU A 456 5.31 15.02 -23.45
N LEU A 457 6.21 14.96 -22.46
CA LEU A 457 7.17 13.86 -22.32
C LEU A 457 6.50 12.51 -22.01
N GLU A 458 5.31 12.53 -21.39
CA GLU A 458 4.57 11.33 -21.05
C GLU A 458 3.83 10.69 -22.25
N GLN A 459 3.46 11.47 -23.29
CA GLN A 459 2.48 11.10 -24.33
C GLN A 459 2.95 10.21 -25.49
N VAL A 460 3.97 9.34 -25.34
CA VAL A 460 4.55 8.60 -26.50
C VAL A 460 4.61 7.08 -26.31
#